data_AF-A0A964NXZ3-F1
#
_entry.id   AF-A0A964NXZ3-F1
#
_cell.length_a   1.000
_cell.length_b   1.000
_cell.length_c   1.000
_cell.angle_alpha   90.00
_cell.angle_beta   90.00
_cell.angle_gamma   90.00
#
_symmetry.space_group_name_H-M   'P 1'
#
loop_
_entity.id
_entity.type
_entity.pdbx_description
1 polymer ?
#
loop_
_entity_poly.entity_id
_entity_poly.type
_entity_poly.pdbx_seq_one_letter_code
_entity_poly.pdbx_strand_id
1 'polypeptide(L)'
;MDRFASVSDAGGLTMGYYDGEALPLWQYARRFTLADHFFHAAFGGSMLNHFWLVCACTPTYPNPPASLVTSWDFSRDAGGNSNGYTMHDGEVTADGFVVNNLPSANFHRAGTPPERMVPVQSAPHIGDRLDAAGVSWAWYSGGWSDAVAGNPSRLFSFVTHPFAYFADVAPGTEAAARHLKSEEDFFADLAAGFLPNVVFLKPEDNEHPGDSALLSGDEHAANLIRAIEGSPYWERSVIVVTYDENGGFWDHVAPPVGDRWGPGTRVPAIIVSPFARRGHVDHTVYDTTSILRFIEWRWNLAPLGDRDANANNLKTALDFSIPS
;
A
#
# COMPACT_ATOMS: atom_id res chain seq x y z
N MET A 1 4.47 17.14 16.45
CA MET A 1 3.94 17.31 15.08
C MET A 1 4.25 18.73 14.58
N ASP A 2 5.48 19.20 14.73
CA ASP A 2 5.89 20.60 14.52
C ASP A 2 7.22 20.72 13.74
N ARG A 3 7.72 19.60 13.20
CA ARG A 3 9.03 19.53 12.54
C ARG A 3 8.98 19.14 11.06
N PHE A 4 7.81 18.94 10.47
CA PHE A 4 7.67 18.47 9.08
C PHE A 4 8.48 19.32 8.09
N ALA A 5 8.32 20.64 8.09
CA ALA A 5 9.09 21.54 7.23
C ALA A 5 10.61 21.55 7.51
N SER A 6 11.04 21.11 8.70
CA SER A 6 12.46 21.04 9.07
C SER A 6 13.13 19.69 8.78
N VAL A 7 12.35 18.61 8.65
CA VAL A 7 12.87 17.26 8.41
C VAL A 7 12.59 16.75 6.99
N SER A 8 11.58 17.30 6.32
CA SER A 8 11.24 16.96 4.94
C SER A 8 12.28 17.52 3.98
N ASP A 9 12.72 16.69 3.05
CA ASP A 9 13.55 17.06 1.90
C ASP A 9 12.81 17.95 0.89
N ALA A 10 11.47 17.90 0.87
CA ALA A 10 10.60 18.80 0.12
C ALA A 10 10.44 20.19 0.79
N GLY A 11 11.01 20.39 1.98
CA GLY A 11 10.97 21.66 2.71
C GLY A 11 9.55 22.13 2.96
N GLY A 12 9.25 23.40 2.63
CA GLY A 12 7.91 23.98 2.87
C GLY A 12 6.76 23.33 2.09
N LEU A 13 7.04 22.57 1.02
CA LEU A 13 6.00 21.91 0.22
C LEU A 13 5.23 20.85 1.03
N THR A 14 5.86 20.26 2.06
CA THR A 14 5.21 19.33 2.99
C THR A 14 3.97 19.92 3.67
N MET A 15 3.91 21.26 3.82
CA MET A 15 2.78 21.96 4.44
C MET A 15 1.65 22.30 3.45
N GLY A 16 1.80 21.92 2.17
CA GLY A 16 0.80 22.13 1.14
C GLY A 16 -0.44 21.27 1.36
N TYR A 17 -1.57 21.71 0.82
CA TYR A 17 -2.80 20.94 0.76
C TYR A 17 -3.52 21.19 -0.57
N TYR A 18 -4.34 20.23 -0.98
CA TYR A 18 -5.26 20.37 -2.10
C TYR A 18 -6.68 20.51 -1.55
N ASP A 19 -7.48 21.41 -2.13
CA ASP A 19 -8.91 21.54 -1.82
C ASP A 19 -9.66 20.25 -2.24
N GLY A 20 -9.33 19.73 -3.42
CA GLY A 20 -9.86 18.44 -3.88
C GLY A 20 -11.35 18.45 -4.22
N GLU A 21 -12.10 19.53 -3.96
CA GLU A 21 -13.56 19.56 -4.17
C GLU A 21 -13.98 19.22 -5.62
N ALA A 22 -13.13 19.56 -6.60
CA ALA A 22 -13.36 19.26 -8.01
C ALA A 22 -12.88 17.88 -8.45
N LEU A 23 -12.18 17.13 -7.59
CA LEU A 23 -11.63 15.81 -7.93
C LEU A 23 -12.73 14.74 -7.98
N PRO A 24 -12.69 13.82 -8.96
CA PRO A 24 -13.58 12.67 -9.04
C PRO A 24 -13.71 11.85 -7.74
N LEU A 25 -12.61 11.50 -7.05
CA LEU A 25 -12.68 10.71 -5.81
C LEU A 25 -13.42 11.46 -4.69
N TRP A 26 -13.34 12.80 -4.64
CA TRP A 26 -14.13 13.58 -3.69
C TRP A 26 -15.63 13.41 -3.88
N GLN A 27 -16.10 13.25 -5.12
CA GLN A 27 -17.52 12.98 -5.38
C GLN A 27 -17.96 11.62 -4.82
N TYR A 28 -17.07 10.63 -4.80
CA TYR A 28 -17.33 9.35 -4.12
C TYR A 28 -17.33 9.51 -2.60
N ALA A 29 -16.40 10.25 -2.02
CA ALA A 29 -16.38 10.54 -0.58
C ALA A 29 -17.69 11.21 -0.11
N ARG A 30 -18.23 12.14 -0.90
CA ARG A 30 -19.53 12.79 -0.63
C ARG A 30 -20.72 11.84 -0.75
N ARG A 31 -20.66 10.87 -1.66
CA ARG A 31 -21.76 9.94 -1.94
C ARG A 31 -21.77 8.73 -1.01
N PHE A 32 -20.61 8.27 -0.54
CA PHE A 32 -20.45 7.05 0.25
C PHE A 32 -19.84 7.38 1.62
N THR A 33 -18.93 6.54 2.11
CA THR A 33 -18.29 6.72 3.43
C THR A 33 -16.84 7.16 3.26
N LEU A 34 -16.48 8.27 3.88
CA LEU A 34 -15.11 8.74 4.07
C LEU A 34 -14.62 8.27 5.45
N ALA A 35 -13.51 7.54 5.52
CA ALA A 35 -12.87 7.19 6.78
C ALA A 35 -11.78 8.22 7.11
N ASP A 36 -12.04 9.09 8.09
CA ASP A 36 -11.16 10.21 8.43
C ASP A 36 -10.12 9.87 9.52
N HIS A 37 -10.04 8.61 9.94
CA HIS A 37 -9.05 8.08 10.87
C HIS A 37 -8.39 6.80 10.30
N PHE A 38 -8.04 6.83 9.02
CA PHE A 38 -7.32 5.74 8.36
C PHE A 38 -5.83 6.07 8.24
N PHE A 39 -4.95 5.27 8.84
CA PHE A 39 -3.51 5.51 8.87
C PHE A 39 -2.76 4.51 8.00
N HIS A 40 -1.64 4.89 7.38
CA HIS A 40 -0.78 3.87 6.79
C HIS A 40 -0.13 3.01 7.88
N ALA A 41 0.04 1.71 7.64
CA ALA A 41 0.40 0.75 8.67
C ALA A 41 1.80 0.94 9.27
N ALA A 42 2.72 1.56 8.54
CA ALA A 42 4.09 1.80 8.99
C ALA A 42 4.62 3.19 8.60
N PHE A 43 5.55 3.73 9.40
CA PHE A 43 6.17 5.06 9.20
C PHE A 43 6.98 5.19 7.88
N GLY A 44 7.32 4.09 7.23
CA GLY A 44 8.15 4.07 6.02
C GLY A 44 7.40 4.39 4.73
N GLY A 45 8.12 4.31 3.61
CA GLY A 45 7.57 4.60 2.28
C GLY A 45 6.75 3.46 1.67
N SER A 46 6.53 3.58 0.36
CA SER A 46 5.64 2.70 -0.42
C SER A 46 5.89 1.22 -0.25
N MET A 47 7.14 0.76 -0.38
CA MET A 47 7.47 -0.66 -0.30
C MET A 47 7.02 -1.24 1.05
N LEU A 48 7.38 -0.58 2.15
CA LEU A 48 7.08 -1.08 3.49
C LEU A 48 5.57 -1.19 3.72
N ASN A 49 4.80 -0.16 3.35
CA ASN A 49 3.35 -0.19 3.52
C ASN A 49 2.64 -1.21 2.62
N HIS A 50 3.18 -1.47 1.41
CA HIS A 50 2.71 -2.56 0.56
C HIS A 50 2.98 -3.95 1.18
N PHE A 51 4.10 -4.14 1.89
CA PHE A 51 4.32 -5.35 2.68
C PHE A 51 3.30 -5.50 3.80
N TRP A 52 3.04 -4.43 4.55
CA TRP A 52 2.02 -4.45 5.60
C TRP A 52 0.60 -4.70 5.08
N LEU A 53 0.29 -4.30 3.84
CA LEU A 53 -0.96 -4.62 3.18
C LEU A 53 -1.14 -6.13 2.89
N VAL A 54 -0.05 -6.86 2.60
CA VAL A 54 -0.16 -8.26 2.15
C VAL A 54 0.27 -9.30 3.17
N CYS A 55 1.18 -8.97 4.10
CA CYS A 55 1.71 -9.93 5.08
C CYS A 55 1.55 -9.49 6.55
N ALA A 56 1.07 -8.26 6.80
CA ALA A 56 1.10 -7.64 8.13
C ALA A 56 2.49 -7.76 8.80
N CYS A 57 3.55 -7.59 8.01
CA CYS A 57 4.92 -7.88 8.40
C CYS A 57 5.90 -6.88 7.79
N THR A 58 7.10 -6.80 8.38
CA THR A 58 8.22 -6.05 7.82
C THR A 58 9.22 -7.02 7.17
N PRO A 59 9.65 -6.79 5.92
CA PRO A 59 10.60 -7.66 5.24
C PRO A 59 11.96 -7.68 5.94
N THR A 60 12.67 -8.80 5.77
CA THR A 60 13.98 -9.03 6.40
C THR A 60 15.09 -9.11 5.35
N TYR A 61 16.24 -8.55 5.68
CA TYR A 61 17.49 -8.71 4.95
C TYR A 61 18.54 -9.18 5.96
N PRO A 62 18.68 -10.50 6.19
CA PRO A 62 19.68 -11.01 7.10
C PRO A 62 21.10 -10.71 6.59
N ASN A 63 21.96 -10.21 7.46
CA ASN A 63 23.34 -9.82 7.15
C ASN A 63 23.43 -8.83 5.97
N PRO A 64 22.73 -7.69 6.05
CA PRO A 64 22.76 -6.70 4.97
C PRO A 64 24.17 -6.10 4.85
N PRO A 65 24.59 -5.64 3.65
CA PRO A 65 25.79 -4.84 3.50
C PRO A 65 25.78 -3.65 4.46
N ALA A 66 26.93 -3.35 5.08
CA ALA A 66 27.02 -2.24 6.05
C ALA A 66 26.58 -0.89 5.47
N SER A 67 26.70 -0.70 4.16
CA SER A 67 26.23 0.49 3.44
C SER A 67 24.71 0.63 3.37
N LEU A 68 23.94 -0.40 3.69
CA LEU A 68 22.48 -0.34 3.78
C LEU A 68 21.98 -0.20 5.21
N VAL A 69 22.86 -0.40 6.20
CA VAL A 69 22.47 -0.42 7.60
C VAL A 69 22.32 1.01 8.13
N THR A 70 21.13 1.34 8.63
CA THR A 70 20.91 2.59 9.37
C THR A 70 21.85 2.62 10.56
N SER A 71 22.63 3.68 10.70
CA SER A 71 23.57 3.81 11.81
C SER A 71 23.64 5.24 12.34
N TRP A 72 24.00 5.34 13.61
CA TRP A 72 24.19 6.60 14.31
C TRP A 72 25.65 6.71 14.72
N ASP A 73 26.33 7.76 14.26
CA ASP A 73 27.64 8.13 14.75
C ASP A 73 27.50 9.24 15.79
N PHE A 74 27.66 8.89 17.06
CA PHE A 74 27.62 9.84 18.17
C PHE A 74 28.96 10.55 18.41
N SER A 75 29.95 10.39 17.52
CA SER A 75 31.18 11.17 17.57
C SER A 75 30.89 12.62 17.19
N ARG A 76 31.33 13.57 18.04
CA ARG A 76 31.09 15.00 17.83
C ARG A 76 31.72 15.46 16.51
N ASP A 77 30.91 16.05 15.64
CA ASP A 77 31.41 16.80 14.48
C ASP A 77 32.44 17.84 14.95
N ALA A 78 33.64 17.82 14.35
CA ALA A 78 34.70 18.79 14.63
C ALA A 78 34.31 20.26 14.32
N GLY A 79 33.11 20.49 13.78
CA GLY A 79 32.53 21.79 13.41
C GLY A 79 31.55 22.40 14.41
N GLY A 80 31.29 21.79 15.57
CA GLY A 80 30.58 22.45 16.66
C GLY A 80 29.07 22.68 16.46
N ASN A 81 28.40 21.92 15.59
CA ASN A 81 26.94 21.99 15.49
C ASN A 81 26.28 21.17 16.62
N SER A 82 25.28 21.74 17.29
CA SER A 82 24.85 21.36 18.64
C SER A 82 23.94 20.12 18.76
N ASN A 83 23.86 19.26 17.74
CA ASN A 83 22.99 18.07 17.80
C ASN A 83 23.74 16.73 18.01
N GLY A 84 25.08 16.73 17.97
CA GLY A 84 25.90 15.68 18.61
C GLY A 84 25.86 14.26 18.00
N TYR A 85 25.30 14.07 16.80
CA TYR A 85 25.40 12.83 16.05
C TYR A 85 25.30 13.06 14.54
N THR A 86 25.98 12.22 13.75
CA THR A 86 25.75 12.05 12.31
C THR A 86 24.89 10.79 12.09
N MET A 87 23.78 10.92 11.36
CA MET A 87 22.90 9.78 11.01
C MET A 87 23.23 9.30 9.60
N HIS A 88 23.52 8.03 9.45
CA HIS A 88 23.45 7.33 8.17
C HIS A 88 22.03 6.77 8.02
N ASP A 89 21.23 7.42 7.19
CA ASP A 89 19.88 6.96 6.87
C ASP A 89 19.95 5.80 5.87
N GLY A 90 20.03 4.58 6.40
CA GLY A 90 20.10 3.34 5.64
C GLY A 90 18.72 2.71 5.44
N GLU A 91 18.59 1.84 4.45
CA GLU A 91 17.33 1.16 4.14
C GLU A 91 17.02 -0.04 5.03
N VAL A 92 18.01 -0.55 5.77
CA VAL A 92 17.89 -1.72 6.64
C VAL A 92 18.27 -1.35 8.07
N THR A 93 17.43 -1.71 9.02
CA THR A 93 17.71 -1.56 10.46
C THR A 93 18.89 -2.44 10.90
N ALA A 94 19.53 -2.07 12.01
CA ALA A 94 20.67 -2.83 12.56
C ALA A 94 20.33 -4.29 12.90
N ASP A 95 19.05 -4.60 13.18
CA ASP A 95 18.52 -5.94 13.43
C ASP A 95 17.96 -6.63 12.17
N GLY A 96 18.20 -6.08 10.98
CA GLY A 96 18.01 -6.78 9.70
C GLY A 96 16.62 -6.66 9.08
N PHE A 97 15.83 -5.66 9.45
CA PHE A 97 14.54 -5.37 8.81
C PHE A 97 14.66 -4.24 7.79
N VAL A 98 14.07 -4.43 6.62
CA VAL A 98 14.08 -3.42 5.55
C VAL A 98 12.93 -2.43 5.78
N VAL A 99 13.28 -1.16 5.94
CA VAL A 99 12.36 -0.07 6.33
C VAL A 99 12.24 1.03 5.27
N ASN A 100 13.03 0.94 4.20
CA ASN A 100 12.97 1.84 3.04
C ASN A 100 13.02 1.03 1.72
N ASN A 101 12.81 1.70 0.60
CA ASN A 101 12.64 1.06 -0.72
C ASN A 101 13.94 0.37 -1.17
N LEU A 102 13.89 -0.96 -1.27
CA LEU A 102 14.91 -1.80 -1.91
C LEU A 102 14.22 -2.79 -2.86
N PRO A 103 14.74 -2.99 -4.09
CA PRO A 103 14.15 -3.91 -5.07
C PRO A 103 14.17 -5.37 -4.62
N SER A 104 13.22 -6.18 -5.12
CA SER A 104 13.18 -7.63 -4.89
C SER A 104 14.29 -8.37 -5.63
N ALA A 105 14.86 -9.40 -5.01
CA ALA A 105 15.75 -10.35 -5.70
C ALA A 105 15.06 -11.11 -6.86
N ASN A 106 13.74 -11.30 -6.81
CA ASN A 106 12.99 -12.02 -7.85
C ASN A 106 12.58 -11.12 -9.02
N PHE A 107 12.33 -9.82 -8.76
CA PHE A 107 11.79 -8.91 -9.76
C PHE A 107 12.28 -7.48 -9.56
N HIS A 108 13.15 -7.04 -10.45
CA HIS A 108 13.86 -5.77 -10.36
C HIS A 108 14.25 -5.25 -11.74
N ARG A 109 14.62 -3.97 -11.80
CA ARG A 109 15.16 -3.35 -13.00
C ARG A 109 16.49 -4.00 -13.39
N ALA A 110 16.67 -4.30 -14.68
CA ALA A 110 17.93 -4.83 -15.19
C ALA A 110 19.12 -3.94 -14.79
N GLY A 111 20.23 -4.57 -14.36
CA GLY A 111 21.44 -3.87 -13.90
C GLY A 111 21.42 -3.45 -12.43
N THR A 112 20.34 -3.75 -11.68
CA THR A 112 20.33 -3.56 -10.22
C THR A 112 21.45 -4.40 -9.59
N PRO A 113 22.30 -3.82 -8.72
CA PRO A 113 23.34 -4.57 -8.02
C PRO A 113 22.73 -5.59 -7.04
N PRO A 114 23.19 -6.87 -7.01
CA PRO A 114 22.62 -7.89 -6.12
C PRO A 114 22.60 -7.51 -4.64
N GLU A 115 23.62 -6.79 -4.17
CA GLU A 115 23.72 -6.34 -2.79
C GLU A 115 22.63 -5.33 -2.41
N ARG A 116 22.02 -4.64 -3.39
CA ARG A 116 20.88 -3.72 -3.21
C ARG A 116 19.52 -4.41 -3.24
N MET A 117 19.47 -5.73 -3.44
CA MET A 117 18.21 -6.47 -3.53
C MET A 117 17.82 -7.04 -2.17
N VAL A 118 16.54 -6.91 -1.82
CA VAL A 118 15.96 -7.62 -0.69
C VAL A 118 15.95 -9.11 -1.01
N PRO A 119 16.51 -9.97 -0.13
CA PRO A 119 16.44 -11.41 -0.29
C PRO A 119 14.99 -11.89 -0.43
N VAL A 120 14.81 -13.08 -1.00
CA VAL A 120 13.48 -13.68 -1.12
C VAL A 120 12.86 -13.87 0.26
N GLN A 121 11.63 -13.42 0.43
CA GLN A 121 10.86 -13.51 1.66
C GLN A 121 10.06 -14.82 1.71
N SER A 122 9.82 -15.31 2.92
CA SER A 122 9.08 -16.56 3.17
C SER A 122 8.04 -16.44 4.27
N ALA A 123 7.79 -15.22 4.77
CA ALA A 123 6.71 -14.99 5.72
C ALA A 123 5.37 -15.27 5.03
N PRO A 124 4.36 -15.82 5.73
CA PRO A 124 3.04 -15.99 5.14
C PRO A 124 2.45 -14.65 4.70
N HIS A 125 1.69 -14.66 3.62
CA HIS A 125 0.90 -13.52 3.15
C HIS A 125 -0.57 -13.89 2.91
N ILE A 126 -1.40 -12.88 2.68
CA ILE A 126 -2.85 -13.06 2.51
C ILE A 126 -3.19 -13.98 1.33
N GLY A 127 -2.35 -13.98 0.28
CA GLY A 127 -2.44 -14.94 -0.82
C GLY A 127 -2.46 -16.40 -0.37
N ASP A 128 -1.58 -16.79 0.58
CA ASP A 128 -1.54 -18.15 1.13
C ASP A 128 -2.86 -18.53 1.80
N ARG A 129 -3.44 -17.57 2.55
CA ARG A 129 -4.70 -17.76 3.27
C ARG A 129 -5.86 -17.93 2.31
N LEU A 130 -5.88 -17.12 1.25
CA LEU A 130 -6.90 -17.15 0.21
C LEU A 130 -6.81 -18.45 -0.61
N ASP A 131 -5.61 -18.86 -1.02
CA ASP A 131 -5.39 -20.09 -1.76
C ASP A 131 -5.77 -21.32 -0.93
N ALA A 132 -5.36 -21.37 0.34
CA ALA A 132 -5.74 -22.46 1.26
C ALA A 132 -7.26 -22.56 1.46
N ALA A 133 -7.99 -21.44 1.37
CA ALA A 133 -9.44 -21.39 1.46
C ALA A 133 -10.16 -21.57 0.12
N GLY A 134 -9.44 -21.70 -1.00
CA GLY A 134 -10.01 -21.77 -2.34
C GLY A 134 -10.70 -20.47 -2.78
N VAL A 135 -10.31 -19.33 -2.21
CA VAL A 135 -10.85 -18.01 -2.53
C VAL A 135 -10.00 -17.40 -3.65
N SER A 136 -10.60 -17.16 -4.81
CA SER A 136 -9.90 -16.55 -5.94
C SER A 136 -9.45 -15.13 -5.61
N TRP A 137 -8.21 -14.81 -5.97
CA TRP A 137 -7.64 -13.48 -5.78
C TRP A 137 -6.65 -13.12 -6.88
N ALA A 138 -6.43 -11.82 -7.08
CA ALA A 138 -5.38 -11.32 -7.96
C ALA A 138 -4.92 -9.90 -7.56
N TRP A 139 -3.66 -9.62 -7.89
CA TRP A 139 -3.03 -8.31 -7.91
C TRP A 139 -2.92 -7.85 -9.36
N TYR A 140 -3.71 -6.84 -9.73
CA TYR A 140 -3.64 -6.22 -11.04
C TYR A 140 -2.85 -4.92 -10.97
N SER A 141 -1.89 -4.75 -11.87
CA SER A 141 -1.05 -3.55 -11.91
C SER A 141 -0.92 -2.96 -13.31
N GLY A 142 -1.01 -1.64 -13.40
CA GLY A 142 -0.59 -0.92 -14.60
C GLY A 142 0.88 -1.21 -14.93
N GLY A 143 1.19 -1.34 -16.22
CA GLY A 143 2.54 -1.61 -16.74
C GLY A 143 3.13 -2.99 -16.43
N TRP A 144 2.37 -3.90 -15.80
CA TRP A 144 2.88 -5.22 -15.37
C TRP A 144 3.38 -6.09 -16.53
N SER A 145 2.56 -6.26 -17.58
CA SER A 145 2.91 -7.11 -18.73
C SER A 145 4.17 -6.62 -19.44
N ASP A 146 4.32 -5.31 -19.61
CA ASP A 146 5.51 -4.70 -20.20
C ASP A 146 6.75 -4.88 -19.32
N ALA A 147 6.61 -4.72 -18.00
CA ALA A 147 7.69 -4.92 -17.05
C ALA A 147 8.18 -6.37 -17.02
N VAL A 148 7.26 -7.34 -17.03
CA VAL A 148 7.59 -8.78 -17.12
C VAL A 148 8.26 -9.11 -18.46
N ALA A 149 7.87 -8.44 -19.55
CA ALA A 149 8.51 -8.57 -20.85
C ALA A 149 9.88 -7.87 -20.95
N GLY A 150 10.36 -7.25 -19.87
CA GLY A 150 11.65 -6.56 -19.81
C GLY A 150 11.64 -5.13 -20.36
N ASN A 151 10.45 -4.55 -20.61
CA ASN A 151 10.25 -3.22 -21.17
C ASN A 151 9.43 -2.32 -20.22
N PRO A 152 9.77 -2.19 -18.92
CA PRO A 152 8.99 -1.40 -17.99
C PRO A 152 8.91 0.06 -18.43
N SER A 153 7.73 0.66 -18.30
CA SER A 153 7.56 2.09 -18.51
C SER A 153 8.37 2.91 -17.50
N ARG A 154 8.46 4.23 -17.71
CA ARG A 154 9.09 5.15 -16.75
C ARG A 154 8.35 5.18 -15.41
N LEU A 155 7.02 5.04 -15.42
CA LEU A 155 6.17 5.12 -14.23
C LEU A 155 6.09 3.79 -13.47
N PHE A 156 6.56 2.70 -14.07
CA PHE A 156 6.54 1.39 -13.43
C PHE A 156 7.49 1.34 -12.23
N SER A 157 6.93 1.18 -11.03
CA SER A 157 7.67 1.00 -9.78
C SER A 157 7.78 -0.48 -9.43
N PHE A 158 9.00 -1.03 -9.40
CA PHE A 158 9.24 -2.42 -9.01
C PHE A 158 9.01 -2.68 -7.52
N VAL A 159 9.11 -1.64 -6.68
CA VAL A 159 9.06 -1.81 -5.22
C VAL A 159 7.64 -1.84 -4.65
N THR A 160 6.64 -1.48 -5.46
CA THR A 160 5.21 -1.49 -5.09
C THR A 160 4.50 -2.81 -5.39
N HIS A 161 5.24 -3.87 -5.72
CA HIS A 161 4.68 -5.20 -6.03
C HIS A 161 5.08 -6.20 -4.95
N PRO A 162 4.43 -6.17 -3.76
CA PRO A 162 4.94 -6.86 -2.58
C PRO A 162 4.95 -8.38 -2.76
N PHE A 163 3.99 -8.95 -3.48
CA PHE A 163 3.96 -10.39 -3.78
C PHE A 163 5.20 -10.87 -4.57
N ALA A 164 5.82 -10.00 -5.37
CA ALA A 164 7.05 -10.34 -6.10
C ALA A 164 8.28 -10.53 -5.20
N TYR A 165 8.18 -10.26 -3.89
CA TYR A 165 9.26 -10.53 -2.94
C TYR A 165 9.18 -11.94 -2.33
N PHE A 166 8.07 -12.65 -2.50
CA PHE A 166 7.85 -13.97 -1.90
C PHE A 166 8.17 -15.08 -2.88
N ALA A 167 8.72 -16.19 -2.37
CA ALA A 167 9.23 -17.29 -3.20
C ALA A 167 8.14 -17.99 -4.03
N ASP A 168 6.97 -18.17 -3.42
CA ASP A 168 5.83 -18.90 -3.97
C ASP A 168 5.11 -18.12 -5.07
N VAL A 169 5.10 -16.78 -5.00
CA VAL A 169 4.51 -15.89 -6.02
C VAL A 169 5.57 -15.08 -6.80
N ALA A 170 6.81 -15.54 -6.83
CA ALA A 170 7.87 -14.94 -7.63
C ALA A 170 7.54 -15.03 -9.14
N PRO A 171 7.84 -14.01 -9.98
CA PRO A 171 7.66 -14.11 -11.43
C PRO A 171 8.32 -15.36 -12.03
N GLY A 172 7.58 -16.05 -12.90
CA GLY A 172 7.97 -17.33 -13.47
C GLY A 172 7.37 -18.55 -12.76
N THR A 173 6.75 -18.39 -11.59
CA THR A 173 5.96 -19.44 -10.93
C THR A 173 4.54 -19.55 -11.51
N GLU A 174 3.89 -20.70 -11.33
CA GLU A 174 2.47 -20.88 -11.70
C GLU A 174 1.54 -19.97 -10.88
N ALA A 175 1.87 -19.73 -9.61
CA ALA A 175 1.10 -18.83 -8.76
C ALA A 175 1.20 -17.39 -9.27
N ALA A 176 2.40 -16.91 -9.61
CA ALA A 176 2.56 -15.59 -10.21
C ALA A 176 1.75 -15.43 -11.50
N ALA A 177 1.79 -16.42 -12.39
CA ALA A 177 1.00 -16.39 -13.64
C ALA A 177 -0.52 -16.36 -13.39
N ARG A 178 -0.99 -16.89 -12.26
CA ARG A 178 -2.40 -16.88 -11.89
C ARG A 178 -2.83 -15.58 -11.22
N HIS A 179 -1.97 -15.02 -10.37
CA HIS A 179 -2.35 -13.98 -9.42
C HIS A 179 -1.77 -12.60 -9.73
N LEU A 180 -0.63 -12.50 -10.41
CA LEU A 180 0.01 -11.22 -10.75
C LEU A 180 -0.28 -10.88 -12.22
N LYS A 181 -1.18 -9.93 -12.42
CA LYS A 181 -1.80 -9.62 -13.71
C LYS A 181 -1.66 -8.14 -14.05
N SER A 182 -1.87 -7.79 -15.32
CA SER A 182 -1.88 -6.38 -15.73
C SER A 182 -3.24 -5.72 -15.57
N GLU A 183 -3.30 -4.40 -15.60
CA GLU A 183 -4.60 -3.70 -15.54
C GLU A 183 -5.48 -4.01 -16.77
N GLU A 184 -4.88 -4.31 -17.93
CA GLU A 184 -5.60 -4.80 -19.10
C GLU A 184 -6.30 -6.14 -18.81
N ASP A 185 -5.64 -7.04 -18.08
CA ASP A 185 -6.24 -8.30 -17.63
C ASP A 185 -7.40 -8.06 -16.66
N PHE A 186 -7.36 -7.00 -15.84
CA PHE A 186 -8.49 -6.64 -14.97
C PHE A 186 -9.73 -6.30 -15.81
N PHE A 187 -9.58 -5.45 -16.82
CA PHE A 187 -10.70 -5.12 -17.72
C PHE A 187 -11.19 -6.34 -18.51
N ALA A 188 -10.27 -7.22 -18.94
CA ALA A 188 -10.62 -8.46 -19.62
C ALA A 188 -11.39 -9.43 -18.71
N ASP A 189 -10.92 -9.65 -17.47
CA ASP A 189 -11.57 -10.50 -16.47
C ASP A 189 -12.94 -9.94 -16.07
N LEU A 190 -13.05 -8.61 -15.92
CA LEU A 190 -14.31 -7.93 -15.64
C LEU A 190 -15.34 -8.16 -16.75
N ALA A 191 -14.93 -7.95 -18.01
CA ALA A 191 -15.80 -8.13 -19.18
C ALA A 191 -16.19 -9.60 -19.41
N ALA A 192 -15.29 -10.54 -19.10
CA ALA A 192 -15.51 -11.97 -19.26
C ALA A 192 -16.34 -12.60 -18.13
N GLY A 193 -16.62 -11.87 -17.05
CA GLY A 193 -17.33 -12.43 -15.91
C GLY A 193 -16.46 -13.35 -15.03
N PHE A 194 -15.16 -13.06 -14.95
CA PHE A 194 -14.17 -13.81 -14.17
C PHE A 194 -13.43 -12.99 -13.10
N LEU A 195 -14.03 -11.89 -12.62
CA LEU A 195 -13.41 -11.08 -11.59
C LEU A 195 -13.23 -11.91 -10.29
N PRO A 196 -12.02 -11.94 -9.69
CA PRO A 196 -11.76 -12.67 -8.45
C PRO A 196 -12.58 -12.16 -7.26
N ASN A 197 -12.64 -12.95 -6.19
CA ASN A 197 -13.31 -12.56 -4.95
C ASN A 197 -12.55 -11.47 -4.18
N VAL A 198 -11.21 -11.47 -4.27
CA VAL A 198 -10.34 -10.45 -3.67
C VAL A 198 -9.45 -9.85 -4.76
N VAL A 199 -9.56 -8.56 -4.97
CA VAL A 199 -8.88 -7.84 -6.05
C VAL A 199 -8.07 -6.70 -5.44
N PHE A 200 -6.77 -6.69 -5.72
CA PHE A 200 -5.89 -5.56 -5.46
C PHE A 200 -5.62 -4.86 -6.79
N LEU A 201 -5.80 -3.55 -6.84
CA LEU A 201 -5.54 -2.72 -8.02
C LEU A 201 -4.46 -1.71 -7.68
N LYS A 202 -3.35 -1.76 -8.42
CA LYS A 202 -2.25 -0.78 -8.34
C LYS A 202 -2.11 -0.07 -9.68
N PRO A 203 -2.64 1.14 -9.84
CA PRO A 203 -2.45 1.95 -11.03
C PRO A 203 -0.98 2.27 -11.32
N GLU A 204 -0.66 2.49 -12.60
CA GLU A 204 0.65 3.03 -12.96
C GLU A 204 0.74 4.54 -12.67
N ASP A 205 -0.26 5.32 -13.10
CA ASP A 205 -0.48 6.69 -12.64
C ASP A 205 -1.16 6.65 -11.26
N ASN A 206 -0.41 7.00 -10.22
CA ASN A 206 -0.69 6.61 -8.84
C ASN A 206 -0.65 7.78 -7.85
N GLU A 207 -0.67 9.01 -8.36
CA GLU A 207 -0.64 10.25 -7.58
C GLU A 207 0.62 10.49 -6.73
N HIS A 208 1.63 9.61 -6.79
CA HIS A 208 2.91 9.81 -6.10
C HIS A 208 3.55 11.17 -6.47
N PRO A 209 3.89 12.01 -5.48
CA PRO A 209 4.52 13.29 -5.72
C PRO A 209 5.82 13.18 -6.52
N GLY A 210 6.01 14.08 -7.48
CA GLY A 210 7.24 14.16 -8.30
C GLY A 210 7.28 13.21 -9.51
N ASP A 211 6.63 12.05 -9.43
CA ASP A 211 6.63 11.04 -10.49
C ASP A 211 5.35 11.02 -11.32
N SER A 212 4.22 11.43 -10.73
CA SER A 212 2.90 11.38 -11.36
C SER A 212 2.07 12.65 -11.07
N ALA A 213 0.79 12.66 -11.46
CA ALA A 213 -0.06 13.84 -11.34
C ALA A 213 -1.37 13.52 -10.61
N LEU A 214 -1.72 14.38 -9.64
CA LEU A 214 -2.92 14.24 -8.81
C LEU A 214 -4.20 14.07 -9.64
N LEU A 215 -4.44 14.96 -10.62
CA LEU A 215 -5.70 14.94 -11.36
C LEU A 215 -5.85 13.67 -12.23
N SER A 216 -4.81 13.27 -12.96
CA SER A 216 -4.90 12.11 -13.85
C SER A 216 -4.94 10.79 -13.07
N GLY A 217 -4.20 10.69 -11.95
CA GLY A 217 -4.30 9.57 -11.03
C GLY A 217 -5.70 9.45 -10.40
N ASP A 218 -6.27 10.55 -9.93
CA ASP A 218 -7.62 10.57 -9.32
C ASP A 218 -8.70 10.21 -10.35
N GLU A 219 -8.62 10.76 -11.57
CA GLU A 219 -9.48 10.39 -12.70
C GLU A 219 -9.36 8.90 -13.06
N HIS A 220 -8.14 8.35 -13.02
CA HIS A 220 -7.88 6.95 -13.30
C HIS A 220 -8.47 6.02 -12.23
N ALA A 221 -8.26 6.33 -10.95
CA ALA A 221 -8.89 5.60 -9.84
C ALA A 221 -10.42 5.64 -9.97
N ALA A 222 -10.99 6.80 -10.29
CA ALA A 222 -12.43 6.93 -10.54
C ALA A 222 -12.92 6.14 -11.77
N ASN A 223 -12.10 5.99 -12.83
CA ASN A 223 -12.42 5.12 -13.97
C ASN A 223 -12.52 3.66 -13.54
N LEU A 224 -11.60 3.16 -12.71
CA LEU A 224 -11.62 1.79 -12.20
C LEU A 224 -12.88 1.53 -11.36
N ILE A 225 -13.23 2.47 -10.48
CA ILE A 225 -14.47 2.39 -9.68
C ILE A 225 -15.69 2.35 -10.60
N ARG A 226 -15.77 3.25 -11.60
CA ARG A 226 -16.88 3.28 -12.57
C ARG A 226 -17.00 2.00 -13.37
N ALA A 227 -15.89 1.36 -13.73
CA ALA A 227 -15.90 0.07 -14.41
C ALA A 227 -16.57 -1.00 -13.54
N ILE A 228 -16.27 -1.05 -12.23
CA ILE A 228 -16.90 -1.98 -11.29
C ILE A 228 -18.38 -1.61 -11.08
N GLU A 229 -18.73 -0.34 -10.88
CA GLU A 229 -20.12 0.13 -10.76
C GLU A 229 -20.97 -0.23 -11.98
N GLY A 230 -20.39 -0.18 -13.19
CA GLY A 230 -21.06 -0.54 -14.44
C GLY A 230 -21.14 -2.05 -14.71
N SER A 231 -20.60 -2.89 -13.82
CA SER A 231 -20.50 -4.34 -14.01
C SER A 231 -21.55 -5.12 -13.21
N PRO A 232 -21.80 -6.41 -13.54
CA PRO A 232 -22.64 -7.30 -12.71
C PRO A 232 -22.08 -7.59 -11.30
N TYR A 233 -20.89 -7.09 -10.96
CA TYR A 233 -20.30 -7.27 -9.63
C TYR A 233 -20.71 -6.20 -8.65
N TRP A 234 -21.13 -5.02 -9.11
CA TRP A 234 -21.37 -3.85 -8.26
C TRP A 234 -22.21 -4.16 -7.01
N GLU A 235 -23.35 -4.84 -7.20
CA GLU A 235 -24.32 -5.14 -6.14
C GLU A 235 -23.78 -5.99 -4.98
N ARG A 236 -22.57 -6.57 -5.15
CA ARG A 236 -21.90 -7.44 -4.17
C ARG A 236 -20.47 -7.00 -3.87
N SER A 237 -20.08 -5.79 -4.28
CA SER A 237 -18.72 -5.28 -4.12
C SER A 237 -18.58 -4.32 -2.94
N VAL A 238 -17.42 -4.38 -2.31
CA VAL A 238 -16.90 -3.33 -1.41
C VAL A 238 -15.56 -2.91 -1.99
N ILE A 239 -15.44 -1.64 -2.35
CA ILE A 239 -14.22 -1.04 -2.88
C ILE A 239 -13.65 -0.14 -1.79
N VAL A 240 -12.36 -0.34 -1.47
CA VAL A 240 -11.60 0.51 -0.56
C VAL A 240 -10.59 1.28 -1.40
N VAL A 241 -10.74 2.59 -1.47
CA VAL A 241 -9.76 3.49 -2.11
C VAL A 241 -8.93 4.09 -1.00
N THR A 242 -7.62 3.88 -1.01
CA THR A 242 -6.70 4.47 -0.04
C THR A 242 -5.28 4.53 -0.62
N TYR A 243 -4.37 5.12 0.15
CA TYR A 243 -2.98 5.34 -0.24
C TYR A 243 -2.07 4.48 0.62
N ASP A 244 -0.92 4.12 0.07
CA ASP A 244 0.11 3.36 0.77
C ASP A 244 0.85 4.22 1.80
N GLU A 245 1.07 5.50 1.51
CA GLU A 245 1.69 6.46 2.43
C GLU A 245 1.26 7.91 2.16
N ASN A 246 1.82 8.88 2.91
CA ASN A 246 1.34 10.27 2.94
C ASN A 246 2.03 11.22 1.94
N GLY A 247 2.89 10.73 1.06
CA GLY A 247 3.67 11.51 0.10
C GLY A 247 4.61 12.53 0.75
N GLY A 248 4.91 12.36 2.03
CA GLY A 248 5.62 13.36 2.83
C GLY A 248 4.80 14.61 3.19
N PHE A 249 3.49 14.65 2.95
CA PHE A 249 2.62 15.76 3.36
C PHE A 249 2.34 15.75 4.87
N TRP A 250 2.20 16.94 5.43
CA TRP A 250 1.81 17.13 6.82
C TRP A 250 0.32 16.81 7.03
N ASP A 251 0.04 16.03 8.06
CA ASP A 251 -1.28 15.93 8.68
C ASP A 251 -1.18 16.47 10.11
N HIS A 252 -2.29 16.95 10.67
CA HIS A 252 -2.33 17.53 12.02
C HIS A 252 -2.60 16.48 13.12
N VAL A 253 -3.18 15.33 12.76
CA VAL A 253 -3.55 14.25 13.67
C VAL A 253 -2.34 13.38 13.93
N ALA A 254 -1.96 13.29 15.21
CA ALA A 254 -0.89 12.39 15.61
C ALA A 254 -1.34 10.93 15.35
N PRO A 255 -0.50 10.10 14.72
CA PRO A 255 -0.77 8.67 14.59
C PRO A 255 -1.04 8.03 15.96
N PRO A 256 -1.95 7.04 16.03
CA PRO A 256 -2.16 6.31 17.26
C PRO A 256 -0.87 5.54 17.62
N VAL A 257 -0.66 5.33 18.92
CA VAL A 257 0.52 4.59 19.39
C VAL A 257 0.35 3.11 19.08
N GLY A 258 1.20 2.58 18.20
CA GLY A 258 1.28 1.16 17.91
C GLY A 258 2.62 0.56 18.32
N ASP A 259 3.11 -0.38 17.51
CA ASP A 259 4.42 -1.00 17.69
C ASP A 259 5.54 -0.12 17.11
N ARG A 260 6.75 -0.68 17.01
CA ARG A 260 7.92 0.07 16.51
C ARG A 260 7.83 0.47 15.03
N TRP A 261 6.90 -0.11 14.27
CA TRP A 261 6.77 0.12 12.84
C TRP A 261 5.76 1.19 12.51
N GLY A 262 4.72 1.35 13.33
CA GLY A 262 3.65 2.30 13.07
C GLY A 262 2.43 2.05 13.97
N PRO A 263 1.23 2.49 13.57
CA PRO A 263 0.93 3.14 12.29
C PRO A 263 1.57 4.52 12.16
N GLY A 264 1.74 4.98 10.92
CA GLY A 264 2.27 6.31 10.63
C GLY A 264 1.16 7.33 10.36
N THR A 265 1.46 8.36 9.57
CA THR A 265 0.57 9.44 9.17
C THR A 265 -0.78 8.96 8.63
N ARG A 266 -1.83 9.75 8.89
CA ARG A 266 -3.15 9.53 8.32
C ARG A 266 -3.11 9.66 6.79
N VAL A 267 -3.83 8.79 6.09
CA VAL A 267 -4.02 8.81 4.64
C VAL A 267 -5.52 8.82 4.31
N PRO A 268 -5.93 9.37 3.15
CA PRO A 268 -7.33 9.32 2.74
C PRO A 268 -7.82 7.87 2.57
N ALA A 269 -9.06 7.61 2.97
CA ALA A 269 -9.71 6.33 2.70
C ALA A 269 -11.21 6.51 2.41
N ILE A 270 -11.67 5.94 1.30
CA ILE A 270 -13.08 5.98 0.87
C ILE A 270 -13.59 4.54 0.74
N ILE A 271 -14.74 4.27 1.35
CA ILE A 271 -15.43 2.98 1.25
C ILE A 271 -16.60 3.15 0.28
N VAL A 272 -16.50 2.54 -0.90
CA VAL A 272 -17.49 2.62 -1.98
C VAL A 272 -18.18 1.27 -2.14
N SER A 273 -19.48 1.22 -1.84
CA SER A 273 -20.26 -0.02 -1.89
C SER A 273 -21.77 0.26 -1.88
N PRO A 274 -22.62 -0.61 -2.45
CA PRO A 274 -24.05 -0.60 -2.18
C PRO A 274 -24.37 -0.64 -0.68
N PHE A 275 -23.54 -1.33 0.10
CA PHE A 275 -23.67 -1.48 1.55
C PHE A 275 -23.03 -0.35 2.34
N ALA A 276 -22.29 0.58 1.71
CA ALA A 276 -21.66 1.67 2.44
C ALA A 276 -22.71 2.73 2.82
N ARG A 277 -22.55 3.29 4.02
CA ARG A 277 -23.39 4.43 4.44
C ARG A 277 -23.18 5.60 3.48
N ARG A 278 -24.25 6.33 3.18
CA ARG A 278 -24.25 7.44 2.23
C ARG A 278 -23.95 8.76 2.92
N GLY A 279 -23.03 9.54 2.36
CA GLY A 279 -22.64 10.85 2.90
C GLY A 279 -22.17 10.78 4.36
N HIS A 280 -21.44 9.72 4.70
CA HIS A 280 -21.04 9.44 6.07
C HIS A 280 -19.53 9.65 6.26
N VAL A 281 -19.15 10.16 7.43
CA VAL A 281 -17.75 10.17 7.88
C VAL A 281 -17.61 9.15 9.00
N ASP A 282 -16.78 8.14 8.79
CA ASP A 282 -16.45 7.12 9.78
C ASP A 282 -15.17 7.52 10.53
N HIS A 283 -15.30 7.65 11.85
CA HIS A 283 -14.24 8.06 12.77
C HIS A 283 -13.55 6.88 13.47
N THR A 284 -13.88 5.64 13.07
CA THR A 284 -13.19 4.46 13.57
C THR A 284 -11.72 4.52 13.17
N VAL A 285 -10.83 4.23 14.12
CA VAL A 285 -9.38 4.22 13.87
C VAL A 285 -9.02 2.96 13.09
N TYR A 286 -8.57 3.12 11.85
CA TYR A 286 -8.09 2.05 10.98
C TYR A 286 -6.62 2.26 10.64
N ASP A 287 -5.95 1.18 10.26
CA ASP A 287 -4.73 1.27 9.48
C ASP A 287 -4.82 0.36 8.24
N THR A 288 -3.77 0.31 7.42
CA THR A 288 -3.73 -0.58 6.24
C THR A 288 -4.05 -2.04 6.59
N THR A 289 -3.70 -2.53 7.79
CA THR A 289 -4.01 -3.91 8.22
C THR A 289 -5.48 -4.14 8.52
N SER A 290 -6.29 -3.08 8.63
CA SER A 290 -7.75 -3.17 8.70
C SER A 290 -8.37 -3.71 7.41
N ILE A 291 -7.67 -3.59 6.27
CA ILE A 291 -8.06 -4.22 5.00
C ILE A 291 -7.87 -5.74 5.10
N LEU A 292 -6.73 -6.22 5.60
CA LEU A 292 -6.49 -7.64 5.87
C LEU A 292 -7.54 -8.20 6.82
N ARG A 293 -7.79 -7.50 7.93
CA ARG A 293 -8.82 -7.86 8.91
C ARG A 293 -10.21 -8.02 8.29
N PHE A 294 -10.57 -7.17 7.32
CA PHE A 294 -11.83 -7.27 6.60
C PHE A 294 -11.88 -8.52 5.70
N ILE A 295 -10.82 -8.78 4.94
CA ILE A 295 -10.69 -9.97 4.09
C ILE A 295 -10.78 -11.26 4.93
N GLU A 296 -10.02 -11.31 6.03
CA GLU A 296 -9.99 -12.44 6.96
C GLU A 296 -11.37 -12.72 7.56
N TRP A 297 -12.05 -11.68 8.04
CA TRP A 297 -13.40 -11.82 8.57
C TRP A 297 -14.38 -12.31 7.51
N ARG A 298 -14.31 -11.76 6.30
CA ARG A 298 -15.23 -12.09 5.21
C ARG A 298 -15.10 -13.56 4.78
N TRP A 299 -13.89 -14.10 4.79
CA TRP A 299 -13.60 -15.45 4.30
C TRP A 299 -13.23 -16.44 5.41
N ASN A 300 -13.38 -16.05 6.68
CA ASN A 300 -13.04 -16.85 7.85
C ASN A 300 -11.59 -17.38 7.81
N LEU A 301 -10.64 -16.48 7.51
CA LEU A 301 -9.21 -16.78 7.44
C LEU A 301 -8.53 -16.50 8.78
N ALA A 302 -7.42 -17.19 9.03
CA ALA A 302 -6.55 -16.89 10.16
C ALA A 302 -5.72 -15.62 9.87
N PRO A 303 -5.52 -14.74 10.87
CA PRO A 303 -4.68 -13.56 10.71
C PRO A 303 -3.22 -13.92 10.40
N LEU A 304 -2.48 -12.98 9.82
CA LEU A 304 -1.07 -13.13 9.48
C LEU A 304 -0.16 -12.75 10.65
N GLY A 305 -0.59 -11.81 11.49
CA GLY A 305 0.14 -11.38 12.69
C GLY A 305 -0.76 -10.85 13.80
N ASP A 306 -0.17 -10.11 14.73
CA ASP A 306 -0.93 -9.48 15.83
C ASP A 306 -1.63 -8.20 15.38
N ARG A 307 -1.10 -7.50 14.36
CA ARG A 307 -1.62 -6.20 13.91
C ARG A 307 -2.96 -6.32 13.20
N ASP A 308 -3.04 -7.16 12.19
CA ASP A 308 -4.29 -7.48 11.49
C ASP A 308 -5.30 -8.19 12.42
N ALA A 309 -4.87 -9.10 13.28
CA ALA A 309 -5.74 -9.76 14.26
C ALA A 309 -6.50 -8.78 15.17
N ASN A 310 -5.82 -7.70 15.59
CA ASN A 310 -6.34 -6.70 16.52
C ASN A 310 -6.84 -5.42 15.82
N ALA A 311 -6.70 -5.30 14.50
CA ALA A 311 -7.17 -4.16 13.75
C ALA A 311 -8.69 -4.01 13.83
N ASN A 312 -9.17 -2.77 13.74
CA ASN A 312 -10.59 -2.52 13.55
C ASN A 312 -11.02 -3.04 12.18
N ASN A 313 -12.21 -3.62 12.12
CA ASN A 313 -12.70 -4.27 10.91
C ASN A 313 -13.58 -3.29 10.12
N LEU A 314 -13.26 -3.09 8.84
CA LEU A 314 -13.98 -2.17 7.93
C LEU A 314 -15.48 -2.45 7.77
N LYS A 315 -16.00 -3.58 8.25
CA LYS A 315 -17.44 -3.85 8.32
C LYS A 315 -18.22 -2.74 9.04
N THR A 316 -17.59 -1.95 9.92
CA THR A 316 -18.24 -0.85 10.65
C THR A 316 -18.62 0.32 9.73
N ALA A 317 -17.96 0.45 8.57
CA ALA A 317 -18.32 1.40 7.52
C ALA A 317 -19.51 0.92 6.65
N LEU A 318 -19.98 -0.31 6.86
CA LEU A 318 -21.02 -0.96 6.06
C LEU A 318 -22.32 -1.13 6.87
N ASP A 319 -23.45 -1.06 6.18
CA ASP A 319 -24.78 -1.35 6.68
C ASP A 319 -25.48 -2.31 5.71
N PHE A 320 -25.47 -3.60 6.08
CA PHE A 320 -26.08 -4.67 5.30
C PHE A 320 -27.62 -4.70 5.40
N SER A 321 -28.24 -3.79 6.15
CA SER A 321 -29.70 -3.61 6.15
C SER A 321 -30.19 -2.71 5.02
N ILE A 322 -29.27 -1.98 4.36
CA ILE A 322 -29.56 -1.19 3.17
C ILE A 322 -29.90 -2.15 2.02
N PRO A 323 -31.09 -2.08 1.42
CA PRO A 323 -31.42 -2.87 0.23
C PRO A 323 -30.48 -2.49 -0.93
N SER A 324 -29.97 -3.50 -1.62
CA SER A 324 -29.31 -3.35 -2.93
C SER A 324 -30.29 -2.81 -3.97
#